data_AF-A0A8S2G1H5-F1
#
_entry.id   AF-A0A8S2G1H5-F1
#
_cell.length_a   1.000
_cell.length_b   1.000
_cell.length_c   1.000
_cell.angle_alpha   90.00
_cell.angle_beta   90.00
_cell.angle_gamma   90.00
#
_symmetry.space_group_name_H-M   'P 1'
#
loop_
_entity.id
_entity.type
_entity.pdbx_description
1 polymer ?
#
loop_
_entity_poly.entity_id
_entity_poly.type
_entity_poly.pdbx_seq_one_letter_code
_entity_poly.pdbx_strand_id
1 'polypeptide(L)'
;MEEEPEFQFRCILLKILDGLSDNDCMKLKFLLGDNISRRLRDADHTSVANTLNVFETLFDQRKISNKDFTYLIKAFEAIECFGAAHRLKEHHEEAQRSRSRTLSSASTTNTTTLPPSNVLIVN
;
A
#
# COMPACT_ATOMS: atom_id res chain seq x y z
N MET A 1 -5.75 18.21 -0.78
CA MET A 1 -4.92 17.61 -1.84
C MET A 1 -4.31 16.32 -1.28
N GLU A 2 -5.17 15.34 -0.93
CA GLU A 2 -4.79 14.10 -0.21
C GLU A 2 -5.01 12.83 -1.08
N GLU A 3 -5.29 12.98 -2.38
CA GLU A 3 -5.70 11.86 -3.26
C GLU A 3 -4.53 11.06 -3.87
N GLU A 4 -3.32 11.63 -3.93
CA GLU A 4 -2.15 10.98 -4.53
C GLU A 4 -1.80 9.58 -3.96
N PRO A 5 -1.80 9.36 -2.64
CA PRO A 5 -1.39 8.07 -2.09
C PRO A 5 -2.47 7.00 -2.25
N GLU A 6 -3.73 7.36 -2.50
CA GLU A 6 -4.78 6.39 -2.81
C GLU A 6 -4.71 5.96 -4.29
N PHE A 7 -4.44 6.92 -5.18
CA PHE A 7 -4.23 6.63 -6.60
C PHE A 7 -3.06 5.66 -6.83
N GLN A 8 -1.91 5.91 -6.19
CA GLN A 8 -0.75 5.01 -6.28
C GLN A 8 -1.07 3.59 -5.79
N PHE A 9 -1.83 3.48 -4.69
CA PHE A 9 -2.24 2.18 -4.16
C PHE A 9 -3.15 1.43 -5.14
N ARG A 10 -4.10 2.12 -5.79
CA ARG A 10 -4.95 1.52 -6.85
C ARG A 10 -4.12 1.04 -8.04
N CYS A 11 -3.09 1.79 -8.46
CA CYS A 11 -2.18 1.35 -9.52
C CYS A 11 -1.44 0.05 -9.16
N ILE A 12 -1.04 -0.12 -7.90
CA ILE A 12 -0.38 -1.35 -7.44
C ILE A 12 -1.34 -2.53 -7.45
N LEU A 13 -2.59 -2.32 -7.00
CA LEU A 13 -3.61 -3.36 -7.07
C LEU A 13 -3.88 -3.80 -8.51
N LEU A 14 -3.94 -2.86 -9.47
CA LEU A 14 -4.06 -3.18 -10.90
C LEU A 14 -2.88 -4.04 -11.40
N LYS A 15 -1.64 -3.70 -11.04
CA LYS A 15 -0.45 -4.48 -11.41
C LYS A 15 -0.43 -5.88 -10.78
N ILE A 16 -1.00 -6.03 -9.59
CA ILE A 16 -1.14 -7.34 -8.94
C ILE A 16 -2.19 -8.15 -9.68
N LEU A 17 -3.35 -7.56 -9.96
CA LEU A 17 -4.46 -8.20 -10.68
C LEU A 17 -4.04 -8.70 -12.06
N ASP A 18 -3.26 -7.92 -12.80
CA ASP A 18 -2.73 -8.30 -14.13
C ASP A 18 -1.82 -9.53 -14.08
N GLY A 19 -1.23 -9.82 -12.91
CA GLY A 19 -0.41 -11.01 -12.68
C GLY A 19 -1.17 -12.20 -12.10
N LEU A 20 -2.48 -12.09 -11.84
CA LEU A 20 -3.29 -13.19 -11.32
C LEU A 20 -3.82 -14.07 -12.44
N SER A 21 -3.88 -15.37 -12.19
CA SER A 21 -4.63 -16.28 -13.05
C SER A 21 -6.14 -16.10 -12.85
N ASP A 22 -6.94 -16.54 -13.82
CA ASP A 22 -8.41 -16.57 -13.68
C ASP A 22 -8.85 -17.40 -12.46
N ASN A 23 -8.09 -18.45 -12.13
CA ASN A 23 -8.33 -19.29 -10.96
C ASN A 23 -8.08 -18.52 -9.65
N ASP A 24 -7.02 -17.72 -9.59
CA ASP A 24 -6.75 -16.87 -8.42
C ASP A 24 -7.81 -15.78 -8.27
N CYS A 25 -8.24 -15.18 -9.40
CA CYS A 25 -9.35 -14.24 -9.42
C CYS A 25 -10.65 -14.88 -8.90
N MET A 26 -10.94 -16.12 -9.30
CA MET A 26 -12.11 -16.86 -8.83
C MET A 26 -12.04 -17.15 -7.33
N LYS A 27 -10.89 -17.65 -6.83
CA LYS A 27 -10.68 -17.90 -5.40
C LYS A 27 -10.80 -16.62 -4.59
N LEU A 28 -10.21 -15.52 -5.07
CA LEU A 28 -10.26 -14.23 -4.40
C LEU A 28 -11.69 -13.68 -4.35
N LYS A 29 -12.41 -13.77 -5.46
CA LYS A 29 -13.82 -13.39 -5.54
C LYS A 29 -14.70 -14.23 -4.60
N PHE A 30 -14.43 -15.53 -4.47
CA PHE A 30 -15.14 -16.38 -3.52
C PHE A 30 -14.86 -15.95 -2.08
N LEU A 31 -13.59 -15.78 -1.72
CA LEU A 31 -13.15 -15.43 -0.36
C LEU A 31 -13.61 -14.03 0.07
N LEU A 32 -13.54 -13.06 -0.84
CA LEU A 32 -14.01 -11.69 -0.61
C LEU A 32 -15.52 -11.55 -0.86
N GLY A 33 -16.14 -12.57 -1.45
CA GLY A 33 -17.52 -12.63 -1.93
C GLY A 33 -18.57 -12.38 -0.86
N ASP A 34 -18.30 -12.80 0.37
CA ASP A 34 -19.20 -12.59 1.51
C ASP A 34 -19.26 -11.13 1.97
N ASN A 35 -18.30 -10.31 1.53
CA ASN A 35 -18.20 -8.91 1.88
C ASN A 35 -18.73 -7.98 0.78
N ILE A 36 -19.20 -8.52 -0.34
CA ILE A 36 -19.73 -7.79 -1.49
C ILE A 36 -21.20 -8.16 -1.76
N SER A 37 -21.90 -7.33 -2.53
CA SER A 37 -23.29 -7.59 -2.88
C SER A 37 -23.44 -8.90 -3.65
N ARG A 38 -24.53 -9.64 -3.38
CA ARG A 38 -24.87 -10.91 -4.05
C ARG A 38 -24.82 -10.79 -5.58
N ARG A 39 -25.20 -9.62 -6.13
CA ARG A 39 -25.15 -9.34 -7.57
C ARG A 39 -23.73 -9.37 -8.15
N LEU A 40 -22.73 -8.94 -7.38
CA LEU A 40 -21.33 -8.97 -7.80
C LEU A 40 -20.72 -10.36 -7.62
N ARG A 41 -21.18 -11.09 -6.59
CA ARG A 41 -20.81 -12.49 -6.36
C ARG A 41 -21.28 -13.40 -7.50
N ASP A 42 -22.51 -13.22 -7.97
CA ASP A 42 -23.12 -14.07 -9.00
C ASP A 42 -22.79 -13.62 -10.44
N ALA A 43 -21.98 -12.57 -10.62
CA ALA A 43 -21.55 -12.13 -11.95
C ALA A 43 -20.62 -13.19 -12.58
N ASP A 44 -21.06 -13.83 -13.66
CA ASP A 44 -20.51 -15.07 -14.24
C ASP A 44 -19.09 -14.97 -14.85
N HIS A 45 -18.43 -13.81 -14.73
CA HIS A 45 -17.12 -13.59 -15.32
C HIS A 45 -16.02 -13.70 -14.26
N THR A 46 -15.16 -14.72 -14.40
CA THR A 46 -13.87 -14.86 -13.71
C THR A 46 -12.83 -13.94 -14.33
N SER A 47 -13.14 -12.65 -14.43
CA SER A 47 -12.28 -11.66 -15.09
C SER A 47 -11.64 -10.70 -14.10
N VAL A 48 -10.47 -10.17 -14.48
CA VAL A 48 -9.78 -9.08 -13.78
C VAL A 48 -10.72 -7.90 -13.51
N ALA A 49 -11.59 -7.54 -14.47
CA ALA A 49 -12.56 -6.46 -14.32
C ALA A 49 -13.55 -6.70 -13.17
N ASN A 50 -13.97 -7.95 -12.96
CA ASN A 50 -14.85 -8.27 -11.85
C ASN A 50 -14.12 -8.23 -10.51
N THR A 51 -12.88 -8.73 -10.45
CA THR A 51 -12.05 -8.62 -9.25
C THR A 51 -11.74 -7.17 -8.90
N LEU A 52 -11.59 -6.29 -9.90
CA LEU A 52 -11.47 -4.85 -9.69
C LEU A 52 -12.72 -4.27 -9.02
N ASN A 53 -13.92 -4.61 -9.50
CA ASN A 53 -15.18 -4.18 -8.88
C ASN A 53 -15.29 -4.66 -7.41
N VAL A 54 -14.75 -5.83 -7.08
CA VAL A 54 -14.67 -6.31 -5.69
C VAL A 54 -13.80 -5.36 -4.87
N PHE A 55 -12.63 -4.97 -5.38
CA PHE A 55 -11.76 -4.03 -4.68
C PHE A 55 -12.39 -2.64 -4.52
N GLU A 56 -13.02 -2.11 -5.56
CA GLU A 56 -13.77 -0.84 -5.48
C GLU A 56 -14.84 -0.90 -4.40
N THR A 57 -15.62 -1.99 -4.35
CA THR A 57 -16.62 -2.20 -3.31
C THR A 57 -16.00 -2.22 -1.90
N LEU A 58 -14.82 -2.84 -1.75
CA LEU A 58 -14.11 -2.87 -0.46
C LEU A 58 -13.55 -1.50 -0.06
N PHE A 59 -13.13 -0.67 -1.03
CA PHE A 59 -12.76 0.74 -0.79
C PHE A 59 -13.96 1.56 -0.33
N ASP A 60 -15.09 1.45 -1.03
CA ASP A 60 -16.32 2.17 -0.71
C ASP A 60 -16.84 1.80 0.69
N GLN A 61 -16.70 0.53 1.07
CA GLN A 61 -17.02 0.04 2.42
C GLN A 61 -15.95 0.35 3.47
N ARG A 62 -14.85 1.01 3.10
CA ARG A 62 -13.69 1.28 3.97
C ARG A 62 -13.08 0.04 4.63
N LYS A 63 -13.24 -1.14 4.02
CA LYS A 63 -12.60 -2.39 4.47
C LYS A 63 -11.14 -2.46 4.07
N ILE A 64 -10.78 -1.72 3.02
CA ILE A 64 -9.41 -1.54 2.56
C ILE A 64 -9.17 -0.05 2.32
N SER A 65 -7.94 0.37 2.55
CA SER A 65 -7.44 1.71 2.22
C SER A 65 -5.94 1.62 1.96
N ASN A 66 -5.34 2.70 1.45
CA ASN A 66 -3.88 2.77 1.32
C ASN A 66 -3.13 2.75 2.68
N LYS A 67 -3.83 2.99 3.79
CA LYS A 67 -3.27 2.95 5.16
C LYS A 67 -3.44 1.57 5.80
N ASP A 68 -4.54 0.90 5.48
CA ASP A 68 -4.89 -0.42 6.02
C ASP A 68 -5.42 -1.32 4.89
N PHE A 69 -4.56 -2.23 4.45
CA PHE A 69 -4.84 -3.26 3.45
C PHE A 69 -4.44 -4.64 3.95
N THR A 70 -4.32 -4.82 5.27
CA THR A 70 -3.99 -6.12 5.89
C THR A 70 -5.03 -7.18 5.54
N TYR A 71 -6.28 -6.78 5.36
CA TYR A 71 -7.35 -7.65 4.89
C TYR A 71 -7.03 -8.28 3.51
N LEU A 72 -6.52 -7.49 2.55
CA LEU A 72 -6.10 -8.00 1.24
C LEU A 72 -4.91 -8.94 1.33
N ILE A 73 -3.92 -8.61 2.16
CA ILE A 73 -2.74 -9.47 2.36
C ILE A 73 -3.18 -10.86 2.84
N LYS A 74 -4.04 -10.91 3.87
CA LYS A 74 -4.58 -12.17 4.39
C LYS A 74 -5.39 -12.92 3.35
N ALA A 75 -6.15 -12.20 2.52
CA ALA A 75 -6.91 -12.81 1.44
C ALA A 75 -5.99 -13.46 0.38
N PHE A 76 -4.92 -12.78 -0.02
CA PHE A 76 -3.92 -13.33 -0.94
C PHE A 76 -3.16 -14.52 -0.36
N GLU A 77 -2.80 -14.48 0.92
CA GLU A 77 -2.19 -15.62 1.62
C GLU A 77 -3.14 -16.81 1.69
N ALA A 78 -4.42 -16.59 1.95
CA ALA A 78 -5.43 -17.65 2.06
C ALA A 78 -5.69 -18.38 0.72
N ILE A 79 -5.48 -17.71 -0.42
CA ILE A 79 -5.58 -18.33 -1.74
C ILE A 79 -4.22 -18.84 -2.27
N GLU A 80 -3.17 -18.80 -1.42
CA GLU A 80 -1.80 -19.21 -1.73
C GLU A 80 -1.10 -18.34 -2.80
N CYS A 81 -1.60 -17.12 -3.03
CA CYS A 81 -0.99 -16.15 -3.94
C CYS A 81 0.07 -15.31 -3.21
N PHE A 82 1.14 -15.98 -2.77
CA PHE A 82 2.19 -15.35 -1.95
C PHE A 82 2.93 -14.23 -2.67
N GLY A 83 3.04 -14.27 -4.01
CA GLY A 83 3.64 -13.20 -4.80
C GLY A 83 2.86 -11.89 -4.71
N ALA A 84 1.52 -11.96 -4.76
CA ALA A 84 0.65 -10.79 -4.58
C ALA A 84 0.74 -10.26 -3.14
N ALA A 85 0.70 -11.15 -2.14
CA ALA A 85 0.84 -10.79 -0.74
C ALA A 85 2.20 -10.11 -0.46
N HIS A 86 3.29 -10.63 -1.03
CA HIS A 86 4.63 -10.07 -0.89
C HIS A 86 4.72 -8.66 -1.46
N ARG A 87 4.24 -8.45 -2.69
CA ARG A 87 4.23 -7.12 -3.34
C ARG A 87 3.47 -6.07 -2.50
N LEU A 88 2.37 -6.46 -1.87
CA LEU A 88 1.64 -5.57 -0.94
C LEU A 88 2.45 -5.24 0.31
N LYS A 89 3.13 -6.23 0.90
CA LYS A 89 3.99 -6.02 2.08
C LYS A 89 5.17 -5.10 1.75
N GLU A 90 5.83 -5.31 0.61
CA GLU A 90 6.93 -4.44 0.15
C GLU A 90 6.48 -2.99 0.00
N HIS A 91 5.32 -2.76 -0.61
CA HIS A 91 4.76 -1.40 -0.72
C HIS A 91 4.47 -0.79 0.66
N HIS A 92 3.98 -1.59 1.62
CA HIS A 92 3.78 -1.13 2.99
C HIS A 92 5.09 -0.66 3.63
N GLU A 93 6.15 -1.47 3.52
CA GLU A 93 7.46 -1.14 4.08
C GLU A 93 8.10 0.08 3.40
N GLU A 94 7.99 0.19 2.08
CA GLU A 94 8.53 1.33 1.32
C GLU A 94 7.83 2.64 1.66
N ALA A 95 6.50 2.62 1.80
CA ALA A 95 5.73 3.76 2.26
C ALA A 95 6.12 4.20 3.68
N GLN A 96 6.43 3.25 4.58
CA GLN A 96 6.90 3.54 5.93
C GLN A 96 8.35 4.07 5.94
N ARG A 97 9.26 3.48 5.16
CA ARG A 97 10.67 3.94 5.05
C ARG A 97 10.76 5.36 4.52
N SER A 98 9.95 5.70 3.52
CA SER A 98 9.93 7.04 2.93
C SER A 98 9.50 8.11 3.93
N ARG A 99 8.52 7.81 4.80
CA ARG A 99 8.09 8.70 5.89
C ARG A 99 9.19 8.92 6.94
N SER A 100 9.91 7.88 7.33
CA SER A 100 11.00 7.99 8.29
C SER A 100 12.18 8.82 7.76
N ARG A 101 12.45 8.76 6.45
CA ARG A 101 13.51 9.58 5.82
C ARG A 101 13.16 11.07 5.77
N THR A 102 11.90 11.43 5.50
CA THR A 102 11.47 12.84 5.49
C THR A 102 11.54 13.49 6.87
N LEU A 103 11.32 12.74 7.96
CA LEU A 103 11.43 13.28 9.32
C LEU A 103 12.88 13.43 9.79
N SER A 104 13.79 12.57 9.33
CA SER A 104 15.21 12.64 9.71
C SER A 104 15.96 13.80 9.03
N SER A 105 15.47 14.31 7.90
CA SER A 105 16.11 15.42 7.15
C SER A 105 15.66 16.82 7.61
N ALA A 106 14.65 16.94 8.47
CA ALA A 106 14.18 18.22 8.99
C ALA A 106 14.99 18.74 10.20
N SER A 107 15.98 17.98 10.67
CA SER A 107 16.80 18.31 11.86
C SER A 107 18.21 18.78 11.48
N THR A 108 18.35 19.74 10.58
CA THR A 108 19.65 20.43 10.42
C THR A 108 19.44 21.88 10.01
N THR A 109 18.83 22.68 10.90
CA THR A 109 18.99 24.13 10.85
C THR A 109 19.68 24.62 12.11
N ASN A 110 20.91 25.06 11.90
CA ASN A 110 21.55 26.23 12.50
C ASN A 110 22.27 26.04 13.85
N THR A 111 23.61 25.94 13.78
CA THR A 111 24.51 26.70 14.67
C THR A 111 25.73 27.15 13.87
N THR A 112 25.62 28.30 13.23
CA THR A 112 26.78 29.11 12.83
C THR A 112 27.32 29.77 14.10
N THR A 113 28.42 29.25 14.65
CA THR A 113 29.31 30.03 15.51
C THR A 113 30.75 29.65 15.19
N LEU A 114 31.51 30.67 14.80
CA LEU A 114 32.88 30.68 14.29
C LEU A 114 33.95 30.08 15.26
N PRO A 115 35.16 29.75 14.74
CA PRO A 115 36.20 28.93 15.42
C PRO A 115 37.04 29.71 16.47
N PRO A 116 37.92 29.02 17.24
CA PRO A 116 38.55 29.56 18.43
C PRO A 116 39.80 30.39 18.09
N SER A 117 39.98 31.54 18.74
CA SER A 117 41.24 32.28 18.74
C SER A 117 41.85 32.26 20.14
N ASN A 118 42.79 31.33 20.33
CA ASN A 118 43.81 31.44 21.37
C ASN A 118 44.95 32.31 20.83
N VAL A 119 45.23 33.44 21.47
CA VAL A 119 46.53 34.11 21.41
C VAL A 119 46.87 34.61 22.82
N LEU A 120 47.87 33.95 23.42
CA LEU A 120 48.68 34.44 24.55
C LEU A 120 49.37 35.76 24.16
N ILE A 121 49.55 36.70 25.11
CA ILE A 121 50.84 37.31 25.52
C ILE A 121 50.63 38.55 26.43
N VAL A 122 51.18 38.44 27.65
CA VAL A 122 52.06 39.37 28.41
C VAL A 122 51.79 40.89 28.39
N ASN A 123 51.47 41.47 29.56
CA ASN A 123 52.41 42.25 30.39
C ASN A 123 51.84 42.45 31.81
#